data_AF-A0A946MX67-F1
#
_entry.id   AF-A0A946MX67-F1
#
_cell.length_a   1.000
_cell.length_b   1.000
_cell.length_c   1.000
_cell.angle_alpha   90.00
_cell.angle_beta   90.00
_cell.angle_gamma   90.00
#
_symmetry.space_group_name_H-M   'P 1'
#
loop_
_entity.id
_entity.type
_entity.pdbx_description
1 polymer ?
#
loop_
_entity_poly.entity_id
_entity_poly.type
_entity_poly.pdbx_seq_one_letter_code
_entity_poly.pdbx_strand_id
1 'polypeptide(L)'
;MESDDMEPAQLSRTAKIRQLASEDSEAAVAKLTAFLHDIFDIEIIELQINNDQYSLNSLNGFFQSNGNAYFFKFHQEEGEEDMQGEYYRAEIVADAGLPIDMPIMSSTQPGEQILV
;
A
#
# COMPACT_ATOMS: atom_id res chain seq x y z
N MET A 1 18.82 28.93 20.89
CA MET A 1 18.86 27.46 20.98
C MET A 1 17.41 27.06 21.07
N GLU A 2 16.73 27.10 19.92
CA GLU A 2 15.34 26.69 19.81
C GLU A 2 15.33 25.17 19.76
N SER A 3 14.78 24.56 20.80
CA SER A 3 14.33 23.18 20.77
C SER A 3 13.05 23.16 19.95
N ASP A 4 13.17 22.84 18.66
CA ASP A 4 12.04 22.31 17.90
C ASP A 4 11.66 20.98 18.56
N ASP A 5 10.64 21.03 19.42
CA ASP A 5 9.81 19.87 19.71
C ASP A 5 9.16 19.47 18.39
N MET A 6 9.85 18.65 17.60
CA MET A 6 9.22 17.97 16.47
C MET A 6 8.18 17.01 17.05
N GLU A 7 6.90 17.41 16.96
CA GLU A 7 5.77 16.50 16.99
C GLU A 7 6.14 15.24 16.17
N PRO A 8 5.93 14.02 16.70
CA PRO A 8 6.25 12.82 15.95
C PRO A 8 5.51 12.87 14.61
N ALA A 9 6.25 12.71 13.50
CA ALA A 9 5.68 12.73 12.17
C ALA A 9 4.46 11.81 12.12
N GLN A 10 3.33 12.36 11.69
CA GLN A 10 2.06 11.64 11.69
C GLN A 10 2.15 10.51 10.65
N LEU A 11 2.33 9.27 11.13
CA LEU A 11 2.41 8.07 10.28
C LEU A 11 1.38 8.10 9.14
N SER A 12 1.83 7.81 7.92
CA SER A 12 0.96 7.63 6.76
C SER A 12 -0.15 6.59 6.96
N ARG A 13 -1.17 6.59 6.09
CA ARG A 13 -2.26 5.60 6.17
C ARG A 13 -1.73 4.16 6.00
N THR A 14 -0.83 3.91 5.05
CA THR A 14 -0.23 2.58 4.81
C THR A 14 0.66 2.12 5.96
N ALA A 15 1.42 3.02 6.59
CA ALA A 15 2.21 2.71 7.78
C ALA A 15 1.33 2.23 8.94
N LYS A 16 0.23 2.94 9.21
CA LYS A 16 -0.76 2.54 10.23
C LYS A 16 -1.41 1.20 9.91
N ILE A 17 -1.78 0.95 8.65
CA ILE A 17 -2.37 -0.33 8.21
C ILE A 17 -1.39 -1.48 8.43
N ARG A 18 -0.11 -1.30 8.08
CA ARG A 18 0.92 -2.32 8.27
C ARG A 18 1.15 -2.63 9.74
N GLN A 19 1.21 -1.61 10.60
CA GLN A 19 1.34 -1.82 12.04
C GLN A 19 0.17 -2.68 12.56
N LEU A 20 -1.06 -2.30 12.20
CA LEU A 20 -2.25 -3.05 12.59
C LEU A 20 -2.23 -4.48 12.07
N ALA A 21 -1.75 -4.74 10.85
CA ALA A 21 -1.73 -6.10 10.31
C ALA A 21 -0.89 -7.08 11.16
N SER A 22 0.07 -6.57 11.94
CA SER A 22 0.87 -7.36 12.87
C SER A 22 0.26 -7.54 14.27
N GLU A 23 -0.70 -6.68 14.64
CA GLU A 23 -1.28 -6.60 16.00
C GLU A 23 -2.75 -7.03 16.03
N ASP A 24 -3.52 -6.57 15.05
CA ASP A 24 -4.96 -6.74 14.86
C ASP A 24 -5.30 -6.80 13.36
N SER A 25 -5.33 -8.02 12.84
CA SER A 25 -5.61 -8.31 11.43
C SER A 25 -7.00 -7.83 10.99
N GLU A 26 -8.01 -7.88 11.86
CA GLU A 26 -9.37 -7.43 11.54
C GLU A 26 -9.43 -5.91 11.39
N ALA A 27 -8.81 -5.18 12.31
CA ALA A 27 -8.69 -3.72 12.22
C ALA A 27 -7.88 -3.28 10.99
N ALA A 28 -6.84 -4.03 10.63
CA ALA A 28 -6.04 -3.77 9.44
C ALA A 28 -6.87 -3.93 8.16
N VAL A 29 -7.65 -5.01 8.05
CA VAL A 29 -8.56 -5.26 6.93
C VAL A 29 -9.58 -4.13 6.81
N ALA A 30 -10.21 -3.72 7.92
CA ALA A 30 -11.20 -2.64 7.90
C ALA A 30 -10.59 -1.30 7.42
N LYS A 31 -9.39 -0.95 7.90
CA LYS A 31 -8.71 0.28 7.46
C LYS A 31 -8.24 0.20 6.02
N LEU A 32 -7.73 -0.94 5.59
CA LEU A 32 -7.27 -1.12 4.21
C LEU A 32 -8.43 -1.08 3.21
N THR A 33 -9.57 -1.67 3.56
CA THR A 33 -10.80 -1.56 2.77
C THR A 33 -11.23 -0.10 2.60
N ALA A 34 -11.27 0.68 3.69
CA ALA A 34 -11.60 2.10 3.62
C ALA A 34 -10.58 2.89 2.78
N PHE A 35 -9.28 2.61 2.96
CA PHE A 35 -8.22 3.23 2.18
C PHE A 35 -8.34 2.96 0.68
N LEU A 36 -8.54 1.70 0.28
CA LEU A 36 -8.73 1.31 -1.12
C LEU A 36 -9.97 1.94 -1.75
N HIS A 37 -11.08 2.00 -1.00
CA HIS A 37 -12.28 2.70 -1.43
C HIS A 37 -12.01 4.19 -1.65
N ASP A 38 -11.34 4.86 -0.70
CA ASP A 38 -11.06 6.30 -0.79
C ASP A 38 -10.17 6.67 -1.98
N ILE A 39 -9.19 5.82 -2.33
CA ILE A 39 -8.23 6.13 -3.40
C ILE A 39 -8.72 5.73 -4.79
N PHE A 40 -9.51 4.65 -4.90
CA PHE A 40 -9.93 4.10 -6.20
C PHE A 40 -11.43 4.22 -6.48
N ASP A 41 -12.24 4.67 -5.52
CA ASP A 41 -13.70 4.78 -5.62
C ASP A 41 -14.37 3.46 -6.03
N ILE A 42 -13.94 2.36 -5.40
CA ILE A 42 -14.44 1.00 -5.66
C ILE A 42 -14.96 0.33 -4.38
N GLU A 43 -15.99 -0.50 -4.55
CA GLU A 43 -16.45 -1.38 -3.49
C GLU A 43 -15.48 -2.55 -3.31
N ILE A 44 -15.09 -2.81 -2.07
CA ILE A 44 -14.16 -3.88 -1.69
C ILE A 44 -14.91 -4.91 -0.86
N ILE A 45 -14.88 -6.17 -1.31
CA ILE A 45 -15.44 -7.31 -0.57
C ILE A 45 -14.38 -8.41 -0.40
N GLU A 46 -14.53 -9.19 0.66
CA GLU A 46 -13.67 -10.35 0.97
C GLU A 46 -12.16 -10.04 0.96
N LEU A 47 -11.76 -8.87 1.49
CA LEU A 47 -10.34 -8.52 1.58
C LEU A 47 -9.61 -9.44 2.55
N GLN A 48 -8.48 -9.97 2.10
CA GLN A 48 -7.59 -10.83 2.86
C GLN A 48 -6.15 -10.31 2.77
N ILE A 49 -5.50 -10.19 3.93
CA ILE A 49 -4.08 -9.85 4.02
C ILE A 49 -3.28 -11.15 4.12
N ASN A 50 -2.24 -11.28 3.30
CA ASN A 50 -1.34 -12.42 3.35
C ASN A 50 -0.39 -12.29 4.56
N ASN A 51 -0.32 -13.35 5.37
CA ASN A 51 0.64 -13.44 6.47
C ASN A 51 1.96 -14.04 5.96
N ASP A 52 2.82 -13.21 5.38
CA ASP A 52 4.15 -13.61 4.94
C ASP A 52 5.23 -13.19 5.95
N GLN A 53 5.89 -14.18 6.57
CA GLN A 53 6.92 -14.00 7.59
C GLN A 53 8.19 -13.30 7.07
N TYR A 54 8.34 -13.11 5.76
CA TYR A 54 9.50 -12.46 5.14
C TYR A 54 9.22 -11.09 4.54
N SER A 55 7.96 -10.64 4.55
CA SER A 55 7.57 -9.31 4.08
C SER A 55 7.87 -8.26 5.15
N LEU A 56 9.17 -8.04 5.41
CA LEU A 56 9.63 -7.12 6.46
C LEU A 56 9.03 -5.74 6.30
N ASN A 57 8.99 -5.22 5.06
CA ASN A 57 8.52 -3.88 4.76
C ASN A 57 7.34 -3.79 3.79
N SER A 58 6.65 -4.90 3.52
CA SER A 58 5.54 -4.90 2.56
C SER A 58 4.30 -5.56 3.11
N LEU A 59 3.16 -5.17 2.57
CA LEU A 59 1.88 -5.83 2.83
C LEU A 59 1.20 -6.08 1.49
N ASN A 60 0.64 -7.28 1.34
CA ASN A 60 -0.04 -7.69 0.13
C ASN A 60 -1.20 -8.62 0.46
N GLY A 61 -2.05 -8.86 -0.52
CA GLY A 61 -3.24 -9.68 -0.33
C GLY A 61 -4.17 -9.61 -1.53
N PHE A 62 -5.40 -10.04 -1.30
CA PHE A 62 -6.42 -10.11 -2.34
C PHE A 62 -7.72 -9.48 -1.87
N PHE A 63 -8.51 -8.99 -2.80
CA PHE A 63 -9.88 -8.58 -2.56
C PHE A 63 -10.73 -8.84 -3.80
N GLN A 64 -12.04 -8.71 -3.67
CA GLN A 64 -12.99 -8.77 -4.77
C GLN A 64 -13.70 -7.43 -4.98
N SER A 65 -13.93 -7.07 -6.23
CA SER A 65 -14.73 -5.89 -6.61
C SER A 65 -15.41 -6.14 -7.95
N ASN A 66 -16.69 -5.78 -8.06
CA ASN A 66 -17.49 -5.96 -9.29
C ASN A 66 -17.41 -7.39 -9.89
N GLY A 67 -17.30 -8.41 -9.05
CA GLY A 67 -17.19 -9.82 -9.47
C GLY A 67 -15.81 -10.26 -9.96
N ASN A 68 -14.79 -9.40 -9.88
CA ASN A 68 -13.40 -9.74 -10.21
C ASN A 68 -12.54 -9.83 -8.94
N ALA A 69 -11.52 -10.69 -8.98
CA ALA A 69 -10.51 -10.77 -7.94
C ALA A 69 -9.30 -9.90 -8.31
N TYR A 70 -8.78 -9.19 -7.32
CA TYR A 70 -7.64 -8.29 -7.44
C TYR A 70 -6.57 -8.67 -6.44
N PHE A 71 -5.31 -8.47 -6.82
CA PHE A 71 -4.16 -8.57 -5.93
C PHE A 71 -3.69 -7.17 -5.61
N PHE A 72 -3.42 -6.87 -4.35
CA PHE A 72 -2.82 -5.58 -3.98
C PHE A 72 -1.45 -5.78 -3.34
N LYS A 73 -0.59 -4.77 -3.48
CA LYS A 73 0.69 -4.71 -2.76
C LYS A 73 1.13 -3.27 -2.53
N PHE A 74 1.63 -3.01 -1.33
CA PHE A 74 2.41 -1.82 -1.02
C PHE A 74 3.65 -2.17 -0.20
N HIS A 75 4.62 -1.26 -0.19
CA HIS A 75 5.73 -1.26 0.73
C HIS A 75 5.68 -0.02 1.61
N GLN A 76 6.39 -0.04 2.72
CA GLN A 76 6.58 1.11 3.59
C GLN A 76 8.06 1.19 3.92
N GLU A 77 8.69 2.28 3.51
CA GLU A 77 10.07 2.64 3.84
C GLU A 77 10.13 3.78 4.86
N GLU A 78 11.19 3.81 5.67
CA GLU A 78 11.42 4.91 6.61
C GLU A 78 11.75 6.19 5.82
N GLY A 79 11.06 7.30 6.11
CA GLY A 79 11.25 8.56 5.38
C GLY A 79 10.62 8.59 3.99
N GLU A 80 9.79 7.61 3.62
CA GLU A 80 9.10 7.57 2.33
C GLU A 80 8.18 8.77 2.10
N GLU A 81 7.65 9.36 3.17
CA GLU A 81 6.81 10.57 3.12
C GLU A 81 7.58 11.79 2.58
N ASP A 82 8.90 11.80 2.74
CA ASP A 82 9.81 12.86 2.27
C ASP A 82 10.39 12.58 0.86
N MET A 83 10.15 11.39 0.31
CA MET A 83 10.66 10.99 -1.00
C MET A 83 9.75 11.49 -2.13
N GLN A 84 10.33 12.20 -3.11
CA GLN A 84 9.65 12.61 -4.34
C GLN A 84 10.15 11.79 -5.53
N GLY A 85 9.22 11.19 -6.28
CA GLY A 85 9.43 10.85 -7.69
C GLY A 85 10.13 9.52 -8.00
N GLU A 86 10.44 8.69 -7.01
CA GLU A 86 10.86 7.33 -7.26
C GLU A 86 9.75 6.41 -6.77
N TYR A 87 8.96 5.77 -7.63
CA TYR A 87 8.53 4.39 -7.40
C TYR A 87 7.74 3.83 -8.59
N TYR A 88 8.01 2.55 -8.86
CA TYR A 88 7.48 1.68 -9.91
C TYR A 88 7.93 1.95 -11.36
N ARG A 89 9.13 1.44 -11.67
CA ARG A 89 9.69 1.30 -13.03
C ARG A 89 9.14 0.08 -13.79
N ALA A 90 7.91 -0.35 -13.51
CA ALA A 90 7.30 -1.48 -14.22
C ALA A 90 7.22 -1.18 -15.73
N GLU A 91 6.90 0.06 -16.09
CA GLU A 91 6.85 0.53 -17.48
C GLU A 91 8.18 0.34 -18.23
N ILE A 92 9.33 0.59 -17.58
CA ILE A 92 10.64 0.38 -18.20
C ILE A 92 10.88 -1.10 -18.55
N VAL A 93 10.36 -2.02 -17.73
CA VAL A 93 10.48 -3.46 -17.95
C VAL A 93 9.49 -3.93 -19.03
N ALA A 94 8.26 -3.38 -19.04
CA ALA A 94 7.27 -3.63 -20.07
C ALA A 94 7.74 -3.12 -21.46
N ASP A 95 8.32 -1.93 -21.51
CA ASP A 95 8.87 -1.32 -22.73
C ASP A 95 10.02 -2.14 -23.32
N ALA A 96 10.74 -2.90 -22.48
CA ALA A 96 11.76 -3.85 -22.91
C ALA A 96 11.17 -5.17 -23.47
N GLY A 97 9.84 -5.32 -23.50
CA GLY A 97 9.14 -6.49 -24.02
C GLY A 97 9.15 -7.70 -23.08
N LEU A 98 9.47 -7.49 -21.80
CA LEU A 98 9.48 -8.57 -20.81
C LEU A 98 8.06 -8.81 -20.27
N PRO A 99 7.65 -10.08 -20.10
CA PRO A 99 6.32 -10.40 -19.58
C PRO A 99 6.26 -10.04 -18.09
N ILE A 100 5.53 -8.98 -17.79
CA ILE A 100 5.23 -8.56 -16.42
C ILE A 100 3.74 -8.30 -16.27
N ASP A 101 3.22 -8.53 -15.08
CA ASP A 101 1.88 -8.07 -14.72
C ASP A 101 1.93 -6.58 -14.43
N MET A 102 1.10 -5.81 -15.15
CA MET A 102 0.94 -4.38 -14.93
C MET A 102 -0.19 -4.13 -13.93
N PRO A 103 -0.04 -3.14 -13.03
CA PRO A 103 -1.14 -2.76 -12.15
C PRO A 103 -2.33 -2.27 -12.98
N ILE A 104 -3.52 -2.70 -12.61
CA ILE A 104 -4.78 -2.20 -13.15
C ILE A 104 -5.09 -0.83 -12.52
N MET A 105 -4.70 -0.62 -11.26
CA MET A 105 -4.82 0.66 -10.55
C MET A 105 -3.56 0.94 -9.74
N SER A 106 -3.20 2.22 -9.62
CA SER A 106 -2.05 2.63 -8.83
C SER A 106 -2.28 3.98 -8.15
N SER A 107 -1.78 4.10 -6.93
CA SER A 107 -1.54 5.38 -6.25
C SER A 107 -0.04 5.54 -6.07
N THR A 108 0.48 6.72 -6.41
CA THR A 108 1.89 7.10 -6.25
C THR A 108 2.07 8.24 -5.25
N GLN A 109 1.06 8.50 -4.40
CA GLN A 109 1.16 9.50 -3.35
C GLN A 109 2.29 9.12 -2.37
N PRO A 110 3.23 10.02 -2.09
CA PRO A 110 4.31 9.76 -1.15
C PRO A 110 3.79 9.25 0.20
N GLY A 111 4.37 8.16 0.67
CA GLY A 111 3.98 7.48 1.90
C GLY A 111 2.67 6.70 1.82
N GLU A 112 1.96 6.64 0.70
CA GLU A 112 0.68 5.93 0.52
C GLU A 112 0.60 5.21 -0.82
N GLN A 113 1.74 4.80 -1.35
CA GLN A 113 1.86 4.13 -2.62
C GLN A 113 1.27 2.73 -2.54
N ILE A 114 0.43 2.38 -3.51
CA ILE A 114 -0.18 1.04 -3.57
C ILE A 114 -0.47 0.67 -5.02
N LEU A 115 -0.25 -0.60 -5.35
CA LEU A 115 -0.59 -1.20 -6.61
C LEU A 115 -1.73 -2.20 -6.43
N VAL A 116 -2.63 -2.24 -7.42
CA VAL A 116 -3.69 -3.22 -7.57
C VAL A 116 -3.73 -3.73 -9.01
#